data_AF-A0A8S0GVE9-F1
#
_entry.id   AF-A0A8S0GVE9-F1
#
_cell.length_a   1.000
_cell.length_b   1.000
_cell.length_c   1.000
_cell.angle_alpha   90.00
_cell.angle_beta   90.00
_cell.angle_gamma   90.00
#
_symmetry.space_group_name_H-M   'P 1'
#
loop_
_entity.id
_entity.type
_entity.pdbx_description
1 polymer ?
#
loop_
_entity_poly.entity_id
_entity_poly.type
_entity_poly.pdbx_seq_one_letter_code
_entity_poly.pdbx_strand_id
1 'polypeptide(L)'
;MVADHFGWRAMFIAAALLMAAISLVLMLTIPKRQPAHSATYGQLLHSLGNLLRQQPVLRQRAFYQGCLFATFSLFWTAAPLELARQHGLSQSQIAIFALVGAIGAIAAPISGRLADAGHTRIASLLAMLLAALSFIPSLVHPAYSVIGMAVTGVVLDFCVQMNMVLGQRAVYALDAHSRSRLNALYMTSIFIGGAFGSSIASAVYEHGGWLGIVLVGSAFPLLALMRFLLVRDNRRPARA
;
A
#
# COMPACT_ATOMS: atom_id res chain seq x y z
N MET A 1 11.86 7.39 -21.19
CA MET A 1 11.33 8.44 -22.10
C MET A 1 11.86 9.85 -21.77
N VAL A 2 11.43 10.54 -20.70
CA VAL A 2 11.96 11.88 -20.36
C VAL A 2 13.39 11.83 -19.81
N ALA A 3 13.68 10.89 -18.90
CA ALA A 3 15.03 10.72 -18.37
C ALA A 3 16.05 10.26 -19.44
N ASP A 4 15.60 9.51 -20.45
CA ASP A 4 16.47 9.06 -21.56
C ASP A 4 16.83 10.20 -22.52
N HIS A 5 15.94 11.19 -22.72
CA HIS A 5 16.16 12.29 -23.67
C HIS A 5 16.70 13.58 -23.03
N PHE A 6 16.35 13.86 -21.77
CA PHE A 6 16.69 15.11 -21.09
C PHE A 6 17.51 14.91 -19.81
N GLY A 7 17.88 13.65 -19.51
CA GLY A 7 18.57 13.29 -18.28
C GLY A 7 17.66 13.29 -17.05
N TRP A 8 18.09 12.62 -15.98
CA TRP A 8 17.34 12.50 -14.73
C TRP A 8 17.03 13.86 -14.08
N ARG A 9 17.91 14.87 -14.26
CA ARG A 9 17.77 16.22 -13.70
C ARG A 9 16.55 16.97 -14.23
N ALA A 10 16.22 16.82 -15.51
CA ALA A 10 15.06 17.48 -16.12
C ALA A 10 13.75 17.06 -15.44
N MET A 11 13.65 15.80 -15.02
CA MET A 11 12.50 15.28 -14.29
C MET A 11 12.35 15.97 -12.91
N PHE A 12 13.45 16.19 -12.21
CA PHE A 12 13.45 16.92 -10.92
C PHE A 12 13.09 18.40 -11.10
N ILE A 13 13.60 19.07 -12.14
CA ILE A 13 13.27 20.47 -12.43
C ILE A 13 11.78 20.61 -12.77
N ALA A 14 11.25 19.75 -13.65
CA ALA A 14 9.84 19.74 -14.01
C ALA A 14 8.95 19.51 -12.78
N ALA A 15 9.31 18.55 -11.93
CA ALA A 15 8.59 18.29 -10.67
C ALA A 15 8.63 19.51 -9.73
N ALA A 16 9.79 20.18 -9.61
CA ALA A 16 9.94 21.37 -8.77
C ALA A 16 9.08 22.54 -9.26
N LEU A 17 9.05 22.80 -10.57
CA LEU A 17 8.20 23.84 -11.17
C LEU A 17 6.71 23.55 -10.96
N LEU A 18 6.29 22.30 -11.16
CA LEU A 18 4.91 21.89 -10.92
C LEU A 18 4.52 22.05 -9.44
N MET A 19 5.39 21.64 -8.52
CA MET A 19 5.18 21.82 -7.09
C MET A 19 5.07 23.31 -6.70
N ALA A 20 5.93 24.17 -7.26
CA ALA A 20 5.87 25.62 -7.03
C ALA A 20 4.57 26.23 -7.54
N ALA A 21 4.11 25.82 -8.74
CA ALA A 21 2.84 26.27 -9.30
C ALA A 21 1.65 25.85 -8.42
N ILE A 22 1.62 24.58 -7.98
CA ILE A 22 0.58 24.09 -7.07
C ILE A 22 0.62 24.87 -5.73
N SER A 23 1.80 25.08 -5.15
CA SER A 23 1.95 25.88 -3.92
C SER A 23 1.43 27.30 -4.07
N LEU A 24 1.72 27.97 -5.20
CA LEU A 24 1.21 29.31 -5.47
C LEU A 24 -0.33 29.31 -5.55
N VAL A 25 -0.92 28.36 -6.27
CA VAL A 25 -2.38 28.22 -6.35
C VAL A 25 -2.98 27.99 -4.96
N LEU A 26 -2.40 27.12 -4.15
CA LEU A 26 -2.88 26.86 -2.79
C LEU A 26 -2.76 28.09 -1.88
N MET A 27 -1.67 28.86 -1.99
CA MET A 27 -1.50 30.10 -1.22
C MET A 27 -2.55 31.15 -1.57
N LEU A 28 -3.01 31.18 -2.81
CA LEU A 28 -4.01 32.13 -3.29
C LEU A 28 -5.46 31.65 -3.04
N THR A 29 -5.70 30.34 -2.91
CA THR A 29 -7.06 29.77 -2.86
C THR A 29 -7.46 29.21 -1.50
N ILE A 30 -6.52 28.75 -0.66
CA ILE A 30 -6.86 28.15 0.63
C ILE A 30 -7.23 29.24 1.67
N PRO A 31 -8.43 29.16 2.28
CA PRO A 31 -8.77 30.01 3.41
C PRO A 31 -7.89 29.68 4.63
N LYS A 32 -7.47 30.71 5.36
CA LYS A 32 -6.67 30.55 6.59
C LYS A 32 -7.45 29.71 7.61
N ARG A 33 -6.94 28.50 7.91
CA ARG A 33 -7.50 27.62 8.95
C ARG A 33 -6.88 27.97 10.30
N GLN A 34 -7.66 28.53 11.20
CA GLN A 34 -7.24 28.73 12.59
C GLN A 34 -7.37 27.41 13.37
N PRO A 35 -6.29 26.84 13.93
CA PRO A 35 -6.38 25.60 14.70
C PRO A 35 -7.16 25.83 16.00
N ALA A 36 -8.29 25.14 16.17
CA ALA A 36 -9.10 25.19 17.40
C ALA A 36 -8.54 24.32 18.54
N HIS A 37 -7.24 23.99 18.54
CA HIS A 37 -6.66 23.05 19.50
C HIS A 37 -5.36 23.57 20.12
N SER A 38 -5.39 23.77 21.43
CA SER A 38 -4.30 24.23 22.28
C SER A 38 -3.56 23.07 22.96
N ALA A 39 -3.32 21.96 22.24
CA ALA A 39 -2.56 20.84 22.76
C ALA A 39 -1.06 21.05 22.49
N THR A 40 -0.22 20.84 23.51
CA THR A 40 1.23 20.82 23.30
C THR A 40 1.63 19.59 22.46
N TYR A 41 2.76 19.69 21.75
CA TYR A 41 3.24 18.60 20.88
C TYR A 41 3.38 17.26 21.61
N GLY A 42 3.88 17.26 22.85
CA GLY A 42 4.00 16.06 23.68
C GLY A 42 2.65 15.44 24.05
N GLN A 43 1.65 16.26 24.37
CA GLN A 43 0.28 15.79 24.60
C GLN A 43 -0.32 15.18 23.35
N LEU A 44 -0.03 15.74 22.17
CA LEU A 44 -0.46 15.19 20.88
C LEU A 44 0.14 13.79 20.67
N LEU A 45 1.45 13.62 20.85
CA LEU A 45 2.11 12.32 20.70
C LEU A 45 1.58 11.28 21.69
N HIS A 46 1.40 11.65 22.96
CA HIS A 46 0.80 10.77 23.96
C HIS A 46 -0.63 10.34 23.57
N SER A 47 -1.42 11.27 23.02
CA SER A 47 -2.78 10.97 22.56
C SER A 47 -2.81 9.92 21.43
N LEU A 48 -1.79 9.89 20.55
CA LEU A 48 -1.67 8.87 19.51
C LEU A 48 -1.45 7.48 20.11
N GLY A 49 -0.56 7.37 21.10
CA GLY A 49 -0.32 6.12 21.81
C GLY A 49 -1.56 5.59 22.53
N ASN A 50 -2.32 6.48 23.17
CA ASN A 50 -3.60 6.14 23.79
C ASN A 50 -4.61 5.65 22.76
N LEU A 51 -4.74 6.33 21.61
CA LEU A 51 -5.64 5.93 20.54
C LEU A 51 -5.28 4.55 20.00
N LEU A 52 -3.99 4.30 19.79
CA LEU A 52 -3.49 3.01 19.32
C LEU A 52 -3.79 1.89 20.32
N ARG A 53 -3.76 2.16 21.64
CA ARG A 53 -4.10 1.19 22.70
C ARG A 53 -5.61 0.99 22.89
N GLN A 54 -6.42 2.02 22.71
CA GLN A 54 -7.87 1.94 22.94
C GLN A 54 -8.63 1.37 21.74
N GLN A 55 -8.16 1.60 20.51
CA GLN A 55 -8.89 1.24 19.30
C GLN A 55 -8.34 -0.05 18.67
N PRO A 56 -8.93 -1.24 18.95
CA PRO A 56 -8.47 -2.50 18.37
C PRO A 56 -8.64 -2.54 16.84
N VAL A 57 -9.69 -1.89 16.32
CA VAL A 57 -9.94 -1.79 14.86
C VAL A 57 -8.80 -1.06 14.17
N LEU A 58 -8.30 0.03 14.76
CA LEU A 58 -7.15 0.77 14.23
C LEU A 58 -5.92 -0.13 14.13
N ARG A 59 -5.57 -0.83 15.22
CA ARG A 59 -4.41 -1.74 15.23
C ARG A 59 -4.51 -2.83 14.17
N GLN A 60 -5.69 -3.44 14.03
CA GLN A 60 -5.93 -4.50 13.05
C GLN A 60 -5.79 -3.98 11.62
N ARG A 61 -6.49 -2.88 11.30
CA ARG A 61 -6.43 -2.30 9.95
C ARG A 61 -5.05 -1.77 9.59
N ALA A 62 -4.37 -1.13 10.54
CA ALA A 62 -3.00 -0.67 10.39
C ALA A 62 -2.03 -1.83 10.11
N PHE A 63 -2.15 -2.93 10.86
CA PHE A 63 -1.33 -4.13 10.66
C PHE A 63 -1.56 -4.75 9.27
N TYR A 64 -2.82 -4.97 8.87
CA TYR A 64 -3.14 -5.55 7.57
C TYR A 64 -2.57 -4.70 6.43
N GLN A 65 -2.78 -3.38 6.49
CA GLN A 65 -2.29 -2.50 5.45
C GLN A 65 -0.77 -2.39 5.45
N GLY A 66 -0.13 -2.37 6.63
CA GLY A 66 1.34 -2.40 6.73
C GLY A 66 1.93 -3.62 6.04
N CYS A 67 1.37 -4.82 6.27
CA CYS A 67 1.81 -6.05 5.59
C CYS A 67 1.59 -6.01 4.07
N LEU A 68 0.41 -5.56 3.61
CA LEU A 68 0.14 -5.45 2.18
C LEU A 68 1.04 -4.41 1.51
N PHE A 69 1.30 -3.28 2.16
CA PHE A 69 2.17 -2.25 1.61
C PHE A 69 3.65 -2.62 1.66
N ALA A 70 4.07 -3.44 2.64
CA ALA A 70 5.39 -4.06 2.63
C ALA A 70 5.56 -4.97 1.41
N THR A 71 4.55 -5.78 1.08
CA THR A 71 4.53 -6.64 -0.11
C THR A 71 4.63 -5.83 -1.39
N PHE A 72 3.78 -4.80 -1.51
CA PHE A 72 3.78 -3.84 -2.62
C PHE A 72 5.17 -3.22 -2.82
N SER A 73 5.75 -2.70 -1.74
CA SER A 73 7.05 -2.02 -1.80
C SER A 73 8.17 -2.98 -2.14
N LEU A 74 8.13 -4.21 -1.61
CA LEU A 74 9.09 -5.26 -1.93
C LEU A 74 9.03 -5.65 -3.41
N PHE A 75 7.83 -5.88 -3.94
CA PHE A 75 7.63 -6.21 -5.36
C PHE A 75 8.11 -5.08 -6.28
N TRP A 76 7.68 -3.85 -6.06
CA TRP A 76 8.04 -2.72 -6.92
C TRP A 76 9.51 -2.30 -6.80
N THR A 77 10.18 -2.65 -5.70
CA THR A 77 11.63 -2.48 -5.57
C THR A 77 12.41 -3.56 -6.34
N ALA A 78 11.94 -4.81 -6.32
CA ALA A 78 12.62 -5.94 -6.94
C ALA A 78 12.30 -6.14 -8.43
N ALA A 79 11.09 -5.79 -8.88
CA ALA A 79 10.65 -6.03 -10.25
C ALA A 79 11.56 -5.38 -11.32
N PRO A 80 12.01 -4.11 -11.18
CA PRO A 80 12.95 -3.52 -12.13
C PRO A 80 14.29 -4.26 -12.20
N LEU A 81 14.79 -4.81 -11.07
CA LEU A 81 16.03 -5.57 -11.02
C LEU A 81 15.90 -6.86 -11.84
N GLU A 82 14.80 -7.59 -11.67
CA GLU A 82 14.51 -8.82 -12.41
C GLU A 82 14.33 -8.55 -13.92
N LEU A 83 13.53 -7.53 -14.26
CA LEU A 83 13.27 -7.17 -15.65
C LEU A 83 14.55 -6.72 -16.38
N ALA A 84 15.44 -6.01 -15.70
CA ALA A 84 16.71 -5.59 -16.30
C ALA A 84 17.70 -6.76 -16.42
N ARG A 85 17.90 -7.54 -15.34
CA ARG A 85 18.99 -8.54 -15.27
C ARG A 85 18.64 -9.86 -15.96
N GLN A 86 17.43 -10.37 -15.79
CA GLN A 86 17.02 -11.68 -16.33
C GLN A 86 16.28 -11.56 -17.66
N HIS A 87 15.57 -10.44 -17.88
CA HIS A 87 14.80 -10.23 -19.11
C HIS A 87 15.44 -9.25 -20.09
N GLY A 88 16.58 -8.64 -19.74
CA GLY A 88 17.32 -7.72 -20.63
C GLY A 88 16.50 -6.52 -21.07
N LEU A 89 15.45 -6.16 -20.34
CA LEU A 89 14.57 -5.05 -20.71
C LEU A 89 15.29 -3.72 -20.52
N SER A 90 15.15 -2.85 -21.51
CA SER A 90 15.65 -1.48 -21.44
C SER A 90 14.89 -0.67 -20.38
N GLN A 91 15.49 0.43 -19.92
CA GLN A 91 14.87 1.35 -18.97
C GLN A 91 13.52 1.90 -19.46
N SER A 92 13.37 2.13 -20.76
CA SER A 92 12.10 2.56 -21.35
C SER A 92 11.03 1.45 -21.31
N GLN A 93 11.39 0.19 -21.53
CA GLN A 93 10.45 -0.93 -21.42
C GLN A 93 10.03 -1.18 -19.96
N ILE A 94 10.95 -1.05 -19.00
CA ILE A 94 10.64 -1.11 -17.57
C ILE A 94 9.69 0.02 -17.17
N ALA A 95 9.88 1.23 -17.72
CA ALA A 95 8.96 2.34 -17.49
C ALA A 95 7.55 2.06 -18.02
N ILE A 96 7.42 1.43 -19.21
CA ILE A 96 6.12 1.00 -19.75
C ILE A 96 5.51 -0.09 -18.88
N PHE A 97 6.30 -1.08 -18.44
CA PHE A 97 5.86 -2.10 -17.49
C PHE A 97 5.30 -1.49 -16.21
N ALA A 98 5.96 -0.46 -15.67
CA ALA A 98 5.51 0.22 -14.46
C ALA A 98 4.12 0.88 -14.59
N LEU A 99 3.68 1.21 -15.81
CA LEU A 99 2.33 1.75 -16.05
C LEU A 99 1.23 0.73 -15.73
N VAL A 100 1.53 -0.57 -15.74
CA VAL A 100 0.59 -1.62 -15.36
C VAL A 100 0.07 -1.42 -13.93
N GLY A 101 0.89 -0.89 -13.02
CA GLY A 101 0.49 -0.58 -11.65
C GLY A 101 -0.64 0.46 -11.55
N ALA A 102 -0.75 1.36 -12.52
CA ALA A 102 -1.82 2.36 -12.55
C ALA A 102 -3.22 1.74 -12.65
N ILE A 103 -3.32 0.52 -13.21
CA ILE A 103 -4.59 -0.24 -13.31
C ILE A 103 -5.14 -0.55 -11.91
N GLY A 104 -4.27 -0.72 -10.90
CA GLY A 104 -4.66 -0.95 -9.51
C GLY A 104 -5.53 0.18 -8.92
N ALA A 105 -5.46 1.40 -9.47
CA ALA A 105 -6.29 2.53 -9.03
C ALA A 105 -7.80 2.28 -9.22
N ILE A 106 -8.19 1.42 -10.18
CA ILE A 106 -9.59 1.02 -10.42
C ILE A 106 -10.19 0.31 -9.20
N ALA A 107 -9.35 -0.23 -8.31
CA ALA A 107 -9.81 -0.81 -7.05
C ALA A 107 -10.53 0.20 -6.15
N ALA A 108 -10.17 1.48 -6.17
CA ALA A 108 -10.72 2.48 -5.27
C ALA A 108 -12.25 2.61 -5.35
N PRO A 109 -12.87 2.87 -6.53
CA PRO A 109 -14.34 2.94 -6.65
C PRO A 109 -15.03 1.60 -6.38
N ILE A 110 -14.42 0.47 -6.76
CA ILE A 110 -14.97 -0.87 -6.50
C ILE A 110 -15.03 -1.13 -4.98
N SER A 111 -13.97 -0.76 -4.28
CA SER A 111 -13.84 -0.93 -2.84
C SER A 111 -14.79 -0.05 -2.06
N GLY A 112 -15.03 1.18 -2.52
CA GLY A 112 -16.07 2.07 -1.99
C GLY A 112 -17.45 1.42 -2.05
N ARG A 113 -17.86 0.94 -3.24
CA ARG A 113 -19.15 0.25 -3.43
C ARG A 113 -19.29 -1.00 -2.58
N LEU A 114 -18.25 -1.84 -2.51
CA LEU A 114 -18.25 -3.04 -1.67
C LEU A 114 -18.39 -2.69 -0.19
N ALA A 115 -17.71 -1.64 0.26
CA ALA A 115 -17.82 -1.18 1.63
C ALA A 115 -19.23 -0.65 1.93
N ASP A 116 -19.84 0.11 1.00
CA ASP A 116 -21.19 0.66 1.15
C ASP A 116 -22.23 -0.45 1.22
N ALA A 117 -22.03 -1.52 0.45
CA ALA A 117 -22.86 -2.71 0.49
C ALA A 117 -22.60 -3.63 1.70
N GLY A 118 -21.75 -3.24 2.67
CA GLY A 118 -21.48 -4.04 3.87
C GLY A 118 -20.50 -5.22 3.68
N HIS A 119 -19.93 -5.40 2.48
CA HIS A 119 -19.04 -6.51 2.14
C HIS A 119 -17.58 -6.30 2.57
N THR A 120 -17.31 -5.27 3.38
CA THR A 120 -15.97 -4.90 3.88
C THR A 120 -15.17 -6.10 4.38
N ARG A 121 -15.80 -7.03 5.11
CA ARG A 121 -15.12 -8.19 5.69
C ARG A 121 -14.68 -9.19 4.61
N ILE A 122 -15.59 -9.58 3.72
CA ILE A 122 -15.30 -10.55 2.65
C ILE A 122 -14.28 -9.95 1.68
N ALA A 123 -14.45 -8.68 1.30
CA ALA A 123 -13.51 -7.98 0.44
C ALA A 123 -12.10 -7.88 1.05
N SER A 124 -11.99 -7.64 2.37
CA SER A 124 -10.68 -7.65 3.05
C SER A 124 -10.02 -9.04 3.03
N LEU A 125 -10.81 -10.10 3.27
CA LEU A 125 -10.31 -11.48 3.21
C LEU A 125 -9.80 -11.82 1.81
N LEU A 126 -10.62 -11.53 0.79
CA LEU A 126 -10.26 -11.77 -0.61
C LEU A 126 -9.04 -10.96 -1.02
N ALA A 127 -8.93 -9.69 -0.63
CA ALA A 127 -7.76 -8.87 -0.91
C ALA A 127 -6.47 -9.47 -0.32
N MET A 128 -6.50 -9.92 0.95
CA MET A 128 -5.31 -10.53 1.57
C MET A 128 -4.95 -11.88 0.93
N LEU A 129 -5.95 -12.70 0.63
CA LEU A 129 -5.76 -14.00 -0.02
C LEU A 129 -5.21 -13.83 -1.45
N LEU A 130 -5.83 -12.97 -2.26
CA LEU A 130 -5.40 -12.71 -3.63
C LEU A 130 -4.04 -12.01 -3.66
N ALA A 131 -3.72 -11.14 -2.69
CA ALA A 131 -2.39 -10.57 -2.57
C ALA A 131 -1.32 -11.66 -2.34
N ALA A 132 -1.59 -12.65 -1.49
CA ALA A 132 -0.67 -13.78 -1.29
C ALA A 132 -0.52 -14.63 -2.56
N LEU A 133 -1.61 -14.88 -3.28
CA LEU A 133 -1.63 -15.70 -4.50
C LEU A 133 -1.16 -14.93 -5.74
N SER A 134 -1.04 -13.60 -5.66
CA SER A 134 -0.72 -12.73 -6.80
C SER A 134 0.63 -13.04 -7.44
N PHE A 135 1.55 -13.66 -6.69
CA PHE A 135 2.89 -14.02 -7.17
C PHE A 135 2.91 -15.34 -7.97
N ILE A 136 1.87 -16.17 -7.91
CA ILE A 136 1.83 -17.47 -8.61
C ILE A 136 2.04 -17.33 -10.14
N PRO A 137 1.38 -16.38 -10.84
CA PRO A 137 1.61 -16.16 -12.27
C PRO A 137 3.06 -15.81 -12.62
N SER A 138 3.83 -15.23 -11.68
CA SER A 138 5.23 -14.87 -11.92
C SER A 138 6.19 -16.07 -11.91
N LEU A 139 5.72 -17.25 -11.48
CA LEU A 139 6.51 -18.50 -11.47
C LEU A 139 6.38 -19.31 -12.76
N VAL A 140 5.64 -18.82 -13.75
CA VAL A 140 5.44 -19.48 -15.04
C VAL A 140 6.76 -19.50 -15.84
N HIS A 141 6.86 -20.42 -16.81
CA HIS A 141 8.02 -20.59 -17.69
C HIS A 141 8.66 -19.24 -18.12
N PRO A 142 10.01 -19.12 -18.16
CA PRO A 142 10.73 -17.85 -18.38
C PRO A 142 10.28 -17.01 -19.58
N ALA A 143 9.70 -17.65 -20.60
CA ALA A 143 9.14 -16.97 -21.77
C ALA A 143 7.90 -16.10 -21.46
N TYR A 144 7.16 -16.40 -20.40
CA TYR A 144 5.93 -15.72 -20.01
C TYR A 144 6.02 -15.01 -18.65
N SER A 145 7.18 -15.07 -17.97
CA SER A 145 7.33 -14.53 -16.62
C SER A 145 7.12 -13.02 -16.58
N VAL A 146 7.47 -12.25 -17.62
CA VAL A 146 7.20 -10.80 -17.68
C VAL A 146 5.69 -10.51 -17.64
N ILE A 147 4.88 -11.30 -18.35
CA ILE A 147 3.42 -11.19 -18.30
C ILE A 147 2.93 -11.62 -16.92
N GLY A 148 3.49 -12.69 -16.37
CA GLY A 148 3.25 -13.13 -15.00
C GLY A 148 3.48 -12.03 -13.97
N MET A 149 4.60 -11.34 -14.03
CA MET A 149 4.94 -10.19 -13.18
C MET A 149 3.99 -9.02 -13.38
N ALA A 150 3.57 -8.74 -14.62
CA ALA A 150 2.58 -7.70 -14.90
C ALA A 150 1.24 -8.03 -14.21
N VAL A 151 0.77 -9.28 -14.34
CA VAL A 151 -0.43 -9.77 -13.65
C VAL A 151 -0.27 -9.67 -12.13
N THR A 152 0.89 -10.08 -11.59
CA THR A 152 1.22 -9.90 -10.17
C THR A 152 1.07 -8.44 -9.75
N GLY A 153 1.67 -7.50 -10.49
CA GLY A 153 1.58 -6.07 -10.21
C GLY A 153 0.14 -5.55 -10.19
N VAL A 154 -0.67 -5.88 -11.20
CA VAL A 154 -2.10 -5.46 -11.24
C VAL A 154 -2.86 -6.00 -10.04
N VAL A 155 -2.78 -7.32 -9.80
CA VAL A 155 -3.56 -7.98 -8.76
C VAL A 155 -3.13 -7.49 -7.37
N LEU A 156 -1.83 -7.35 -7.15
CA LEU A 156 -1.27 -6.86 -5.89
C LEU A 156 -1.71 -5.42 -5.63
N ASP A 157 -1.54 -4.52 -6.59
CA ASP A 157 -1.91 -3.10 -6.45
C ASP A 157 -3.41 -2.96 -6.22
N PHE A 158 -4.23 -3.75 -6.92
CA PHE A 158 -5.66 -3.80 -6.70
C PHE A 158 -6.00 -4.22 -5.26
N CYS A 159 -5.37 -5.27 -4.75
CA CYS A 159 -5.61 -5.78 -3.38
C CYS A 159 -5.15 -4.77 -2.31
N VAL A 160 -4.00 -4.14 -2.51
CA VAL A 160 -3.43 -3.12 -1.61
C VAL A 160 -4.32 -1.90 -1.54
N GLN A 161 -4.77 -1.39 -2.70
CA GLN A 161 -5.70 -0.28 -2.77
C GLN A 161 -7.07 -0.64 -2.19
N MET A 162 -7.57 -1.84 -2.45
CA MET A 162 -8.82 -2.30 -1.88
C MET A 162 -8.77 -2.35 -0.35
N ASN A 163 -7.77 -3.02 0.21
CA ASN A 163 -7.63 -3.10 1.66
C ASN A 163 -7.38 -1.71 2.29
N MET A 164 -6.71 -0.79 1.58
CA MET A 164 -6.52 0.59 2.03
C MET A 164 -7.86 1.31 2.18
N VAL A 165 -8.68 1.33 1.14
CA VAL A 165 -9.97 2.04 1.14
C VAL A 165 -10.91 1.46 2.20
N LEU A 166 -11.01 0.12 2.27
CA LEU A 166 -11.79 -0.58 3.28
C LEU A 166 -11.30 -0.26 4.71
N GLY A 167 -9.98 -0.23 4.90
CA GLY A 167 -9.33 0.07 6.18
C GLY A 167 -9.54 1.52 6.61
N GLN A 168 -9.31 2.47 5.71
CA GLN A 168 -9.53 3.90 5.96
C GLN A 168 -10.97 4.18 6.39
N ARG A 169 -11.95 3.61 5.68
CA ARG A 169 -13.35 3.78 6.07
C ARG A 169 -13.62 3.25 7.48
N ALA A 170 -13.15 2.03 7.78
CA ALA A 170 -13.34 1.43 9.10
C ALA A 170 -12.65 2.24 10.21
N VAL A 171 -11.48 2.81 9.93
CA VAL A 171 -10.71 3.63 10.86
C VAL A 171 -11.37 4.99 11.08
N TYR A 172 -11.82 5.68 10.03
CA TYR A 172 -12.43 7.00 10.13
C TYR A 172 -13.85 7.00 10.72
N ALA A 173 -14.49 5.83 10.76
CA ALA A 173 -15.77 5.62 11.43
C ALA A 173 -15.65 5.52 12.97
N LEU A 174 -14.44 5.41 13.52
CA LEU A 174 -14.25 5.21 14.97
C LEU A 174 -14.55 6.45 15.80
N ASP A 175 -13.98 7.60 15.43
CA ASP A 175 -14.20 8.87 16.12
C ASP A 175 -13.98 10.04 15.16
N ALA A 176 -15.02 10.87 15.00
CA ALA A 176 -14.98 12.04 14.14
C ALA A 176 -13.98 13.10 14.62
N HIS A 177 -13.84 13.27 15.94
CA HIS A 177 -12.94 14.28 16.53
C HIS A 177 -11.46 13.92 16.39
N SER A 178 -11.14 12.63 16.34
CA SER A 178 -9.76 12.13 16.21
C SER A 178 -9.37 11.72 14.79
N ARG A 179 -10.16 12.04 13.75
CA ARG A 179 -9.91 11.61 12.35
C ARG A 179 -8.49 11.90 11.86
N SER A 180 -7.96 13.09 12.14
CA SER A 180 -6.59 13.45 11.73
C SER A 180 -5.53 12.58 12.41
N ARG A 181 -5.73 12.27 13.70
CA ARG A 181 -4.83 11.41 14.49
C ARG A 181 -4.91 9.95 14.07
N LEU A 182 -6.13 9.47 13.82
CA LEU A 182 -6.41 8.14 13.27
C LEU A 182 -5.73 7.96 11.91
N ASN A 183 -5.86 8.95 11.02
CA ASN A 183 -5.20 8.94 9.73
C ASN A 183 -3.68 8.91 9.87
N ALA A 184 -3.12 9.75 10.75
CA ALA A 184 -1.68 9.79 10.98
C ALA A 184 -1.16 8.41 11.41
N LEU A 185 -1.79 7.76 12.38
CA LEU A 185 -1.41 6.41 12.83
C LEU A 185 -1.52 5.37 11.71
N TYR A 186 -2.59 5.42 10.92
CA TYR A 186 -2.82 4.49 9.81
C TYR A 186 -1.80 4.70 8.67
N MET A 187 -1.51 5.94 8.29
CA MET A 187 -0.51 6.25 7.27
C MET A 187 0.90 5.91 7.75
N THR A 188 1.22 6.14 9.02
CA THR A 188 2.52 5.75 9.59
C THR A 188 2.74 4.23 9.47
N SER A 189 1.73 3.40 9.71
CA SER A 189 1.90 1.95 9.53
C SER A 189 2.14 1.54 8.07
N ILE A 190 1.56 2.28 7.11
CA ILE A 190 1.81 2.09 5.68
C ILE A 190 3.27 2.39 5.37
N PHE A 191 3.78 3.55 5.81
CA PHE A 191 5.17 3.92 5.57
C PHE A 191 6.17 2.99 6.25
N ILE A 192 5.89 2.54 7.48
CA ILE A 192 6.74 1.55 8.17
C ILE A 192 6.79 0.25 7.36
N GLY A 193 5.61 -0.25 6.91
CA GLY A 193 5.54 -1.44 6.07
C GLY A 193 6.34 -1.27 4.77
N GLY A 194 6.16 -0.15 4.09
CA GLY A 194 6.84 0.12 2.82
C GLY A 194 8.34 0.29 2.95
N ALA A 195 8.80 0.97 4.00
CA ALA A 195 10.21 1.09 4.35
C ALA A 195 10.81 -0.29 4.63
N PHE A 196 10.12 -1.13 5.40
CA PHE A 196 10.58 -2.49 5.68
C PHE A 196 10.67 -3.33 4.39
N GLY A 197 9.59 -3.38 3.61
CA GLY A 197 9.53 -4.16 2.38
C GLY A 197 10.59 -3.75 1.33
N SER A 198 10.76 -2.46 1.11
CA SER A 198 11.79 -1.95 0.19
C SER A 198 13.22 -2.17 0.70
N SER A 199 13.47 -2.01 2.01
CA SER A 199 14.80 -2.19 2.60
C SER A 199 15.34 -3.60 2.46
N ILE A 200 14.48 -4.62 2.58
CA ILE A 200 14.89 -6.03 2.47
C ILE A 200 14.87 -6.54 1.02
N ALA A 201 14.19 -5.85 0.09
CA ALA A 201 13.94 -6.34 -1.26
C ALA A 201 15.23 -6.69 -2.01
N SER A 202 16.21 -5.77 -2.00
CA SER A 202 17.50 -6.01 -2.69
C SER A 202 18.25 -7.19 -2.09
N ALA A 203 18.32 -7.29 -0.76
CA ALA A 203 19.02 -8.40 -0.10
C ALA A 203 18.34 -9.75 -0.38
N VAL A 204 17.01 -9.80 -0.33
CA VAL A 204 16.24 -11.01 -0.66
C VAL A 204 16.44 -11.40 -2.12
N TYR A 205 16.47 -10.42 -3.03
CA TYR A 205 16.71 -10.66 -4.45
C TYR A 205 18.13 -11.20 -4.73
N GLU A 206 19.17 -10.61 -4.13
CA GLU A 206 20.55 -11.06 -4.38
C GLU A 206 20.83 -12.48 -3.85
N HIS A 207 20.22 -12.88 -2.73
CA HIS A 207 20.47 -14.20 -2.13
C HIS A 207 19.50 -15.29 -2.62
N GLY A 208 18.24 -14.94 -2.88
CA GLY A 208 17.16 -15.87 -3.21
C GLY A 208 16.59 -15.71 -4.61
N GLY A 209 17.08 -14.75 -5.40
CA GLY A 209 16.55 -14.41 -6.71
C GLY A 209 15.08 -13.99 -6.66
N TRP A 210 14.39 -14.13 -7.79
CA TRP A 210 12.96 -13.89 -7.89
C TRP A 210 12.13 -14.81 -6.98
N LEU A 211 12.55 -16.06 -6.81
CA LEU A 211 11.83 -16.99 -5.92
C LEU A 211 11.84 -16.50 -4.47
N GLY A 212 12.94 -15.93 -3.99
CA GLY A 212 13.01 -15.28 -2.67
C GLY A 212 12.00 -14.15 -2.53
N ILE A 213 11.86 -13.32 -3.56
CA ILE A 213 10.87 -12.23 -3.63
C ILE A 213 9.44 -12.78 -3.57
N VAL A 214 9.15 -13.85 -4.31
CA VAL A 214 7.84 -14.52 -4.29
C VAL A 214 7.52 -15.07 -2.91
N LEU A 215 8.45 -15.76 -2.25
CA LEU A 215 8.24 -16.35 -0.93
C LEU A 215 8.03 -15.28 0.14
N VAL A 216 8.93 -14.29 0.22
CA VAL A 216 8.84 -13.22 1.22
C VAL A 216 7.65 -12.30 0.94
N GLY A 217 7.40 -11.98 -0.34
CA GLY A 217 6.25 -11.20 -0.78
C GLY A 217 4.93 -11.88 -0.45
N SER A 218 4.83 -13.20 -0.60
CA SER A 218 3.62 -13.95 -0.23
C SER A 218 3.45 -14.11 1.28
N ALA A 219 4.54 -14.04 2.06
CA ALA A 219 4.50 -14.22 3.51
C ALA A 219 3.76 -13.07 4.23
N PHE A 220 3.96 -11.81 3.85
CA PHE A 220 3.32 -10.69 4.56
C PHE A 220 1.77 -10.70 4.44
N PRO A 221 1.16 -10.90 3.26
CA PRO A 221 -0.30 -10.98 3.16
C PRO A 221 -0.83 -12.23 3.87
N LEU A 222 -0.08 -13.33 3.91
CA LEU A 222 -0.44 -14.52 4.71
C LEU A 222 -0.42 -14.23 6.21
N LEU A 223 0.55 -13.46 6.72
CA LEU A 223 0.57 -13.02 8.12
C LEU A 223 -0.63 -12.11 8.44
N ALA A 224 -0.98 -11.19 7.53
CA ALA A 224 -2.18 -10.37 7.66
C ALA A 224 -3.46 -11.23 7.66
N LEU A 225 -3.55 -12.19 6.75
CA LEU A 225 -4.68 -13.13 6.63
C LEU A 225 -4.82 -14.00 7.87
N MET A 226 -3.72 -14.57 8.37
CA MET A 226 -3.70 -15.35 9.61
C MET A 226 -4.23 -14.51 10.77
N ARG A 227 -3.72 -13.28 10.92
CA ARG A 227 -4.20 -12.36 11.96
C ARG A 227 -5.67 -12.01 11.78
N PHE A 228 -6.14 -11.85 10.55
CA PHE A 228 -7.55 -11.59 10.22
C PHE A 228 -8.46 -12.76 10.61
N LEU A 229 -8.02 -14.00 10.35
CA LEU A 229 -8.77 -15.20 10.72
C LEU A 229 -8.79 -15.43 12.24
N LEU A 230 -7.71 -15.14 12.95
CA LEU A 230 -7.65 -15.29 14.42
C LEU A 230 -8.57 -14.31 15.18
N VAL A 231 -8.84 -13.12 14.63
CA VAL A 231 -9.78 -12.16 15.23
C VAL A 231 -11.24 -12.66 15.17
N ARG A 232 -11.53 -13.64 14.30
CA ARG A 232 -12.87 -14.18 14.04
C ARG A 232 -13.53 -14.82 15.26
N ASP A 233 -12.77 -15.35 16.21
CA ASP A 233 -13.31 -16.24 17.25
C ASP A 233 -14.03 -15.53 18.42
N ASN A 234 -13.88 -14.21 18.58
CA ASN A 234 -14.48 -13.48 19.72
C ASN A 234 -15.85 -12.85 19.45
N ARG A 235 -16.48 -13.14 18.30
CA ARG A 235 -17.86 -12.69 18.01
C ARG A 235 -18.68 -13.84 17.44
N ARG A 236 -18.94 -14.86 18.26
CA ARG A 236 -20.16 -15.66 18.06
C ARG A 236 -21.35 -14.74 18.34
N PRO A 237 -22.36 -14.63 17.45
CA PRO A 237 -23.62 -14.03 17.83
C PRO A 237 -24.20 -14.92 18.94
N ALA A 238 -24.58 -14.29 20.06
CA ALA A 238 -25.50 -14.91 20.99
C ALA A 238 -26.72 -15.34 20.17
N ARG A 239 -26.90 -16.65 20.01
CA ARG A 239 -28.15 -17.20 19.48
C ARG A 239 -29.22 -16.85 20.51
N ALA A 240 -30.16 -16.00 20.10
CA ALA A 240 -31.45 -15.84 20.76
C ALA A 240 -32.24 -17.14 20.68
#